data_AF-A0A7Y2ZZ12-F1
#
_entry.id   AF-A0A7Y2ZZ12-F1
#
_cell.length_a   1.000
_cell.length_b   1.000
_cell.length_c   1.000
_cell.angle_alpha   90.00
_cell.angle_beta   90.00
_cell.angle_gamma   90.00
#
_symmetry.space_group_name_H-M   'P 1'
#
loop_
_entity.id
_entity.type
_entity.pdbx_description
1 polymer ?
#
loop_
_entity_poly.entity_id
_entity_poly.type
_entity_poly.pdbx_seq_one_letter_code
_entity_poly.pdbx_strand_id
1 'polypeptide(L)'
;MKIEHNENIQKSLYPDVNNKNEKTQGADFKAVLKDEVDKSSNAISQNQKIPSLSGISPIQLNMLSPTQNSSIIERIENLLNILDEYQKKLKDPDASLKEIDPIIKQMEKEKENLAPLLESIKEDDGLKNVLNQVLVTSALETMKFNRGDYV
;
A
#
# COMPACT_ATOMS: atom_id res chain seq x y z
N MET A 1 25.27 47.51 33.55
CA MET A 1 23.90 47.17 33.09
C MET A 1 23.14 46.62 34.28
N LYS A 2 22.04 47.28 34.67
CA LYS A 2 21.08 46.76 35.65
C LYS A 2 19.94 46.13 34.86
N ILE A 3 19.57 44.89 35.17
CA ILE A 3 18.48 44.18 34.49
C ILE A 3 17.25 44.32 35.40
N GLU A 4 16.30 45.14 34.95
CA GLU A 4 14.98 45.28 35.58
C GLU A 4 14.28 43.91 35.55
N HIS A 5 13.82 43.46 36.72
CA HIS A 5 13.09 42.21 36.89
C HIS A 5 11.63 42.40 36.45
N ASN A 6 11.24 41.75 35.35
CA ASN A 6 9.84 41.71 34.91
C ASN A 6 9.09 40.55 35.60
N GLU A 7 8.50 40.82 36.76
CA GLU A 7 7.74 39.86 37.57
C GLU A 7 6.33 39.53 37.02
N ASN A 8 6.01 39.90 35.77
CA ASN A 8 4.66 39.69 35.24
C ASN A 8 4.45 38.36 34.48
N ILE A 9 5.48 37.54 34.31
CA ILE A 9 5.38 36.34 33.45
C ILE A 9 4.85 35.11 34.23
N GLN A 10 4.78 35.16 35.55
CA GLN A 10 4.40 33.98 36.36
C GLN A 10 2.90 33.88 36.71
N LYS A 11 2.06 34.85 36.33
CA LYS A 11 0.63 34.85 36.73
C LYS A 11 -0.34 34.15 35.77
N SER A 12 0.11 33.61 34.63
CA SER A 12 -0.81 32.98 33.66
C SER A 12 -0.78 31.45 33.64
N LEU A 13 -0.10 30.78 34.60
CA LEU A 13 0.04 29.31 34.59
C LEU A 13 -0.74 28.55 35.67
N TYR A 14 -1.64 29.20 36.41
CA TYR A 14 -2.51 28.49 37.35
C TYR A 14 -3.98 28.85 37.12
N PRO A 15 -4.82 27.91 36.63
CA PRO A 15 -6.25 28.07 36.78
C PRO A 15 -6.64 27.92 38.25
N ASP A 16 -7.44 28.88 38.68
CA ASP A 16 -8.23 28.94 39.91
C ASP A 16 -8.91 27.59 40.20
N VAL A 17 -8.56 26.96 41.32
CA VAL A 17 -9.24 25.75 41.79
C VAL A 17 -10.54 26.19 42.47
N ASN A 18 -11.57 26.47 41.67
CA ASN A 18 -12.93 26.63 42.15
C ASN A 18 -13.70 25.31 42.02
N ASN A 19 -13.99 24.73 43.17
CA ASN A 19 -14.87 23.59 43.38
C ASN A 19 -16.21 23.76 42.64
N LYS A 20 -16.53 22.85 41.71
CA LYS A 20 -17.88 22.32 41.55
C LYS A 20 -17.82 20.83 41.26
N ASN A 21 -18.35 20.07 42.21
CA ASN A 21 -18.62 18.64 42.11
C ASN A 21 -19.58 18.40 40.94
N GLU A 22 -19.10 17.86 39.83
CA GLU A 22 -19.94 17.16 38.87
C GLU A 22 -19.44 15.74 38.70
N LYS A 23 -20.23 14.85 39.30
CA LYS A 23 -20.14 13.41 39.22
C LYS A 23 -20.62 12.98 37.83
N THR A 24 -19.79 13.06 36.81
CA THR A 24 -20.07 12.42 35.51
C THR A 24 -19.47 11.03 35.48
N GLN A 25 -20.26 10.14 36.07
CA GLN A 25 -20.22 8.70 35.95
C GLN A 25 -20.10 8.29 34.46
N GLY A 26 -18.96 7.67 34.11
CA GLY A 26 -18.77 6.79 32.95
C GLY A 26 -19.55 7.11 31.68
N ALA A 27 -19.22 8.20 30.99
CA ALA A 27 -19.60 8.32 29.58
C ALA A 27 -18.64 7.44 28.77
N ASP A 28 -19.12 6.28 28.32
CA ASP A 28 -18.41 5.42 27.38
C ASP A 28 -17.86 6.25 26.23
N PHE A 29 -16.58 6.08 25.88
CA PHE A 29 -15.91 6.78 24.76
C PHE A 29 -16.75 6.75 23.47
N LYS A 30 -17.52 5.67 23.28
CA LYS A 30 -18.46 5.49 22.17
C LYS A 30 -19.57 6.55 22.13
N ALA A 31 -20.05 6.99 23.29
CA ALA A 31 -21.05 8.05 23.38
C ALA A 31 -20.45 9.41 23.00
N VAL A 32 -19.25 9.73 23.49
CA VAL A 32 -18.55 10.98 23.16
C VAL A 32 -18.19 11.03 21.67
N LEU A 33 -17.68 9.94 21.11
CA LEU A 33 -17.36 9.86 19.68
C LEU A 33 -18.62 10.01 18.82
N LYS A 34 -19.72 9.39 19.23
CA LYS A 34 -20.98 9.47 18.49
C LYS A 34 -21.58 10.87 18.55
N ASP A 35 -21.53 11.52 19.71
CA ASP A 35 -21.99 12.90 19.88
C ASP A 35 -21.19 13.88 19.02
N GLU A 36 -19.87 13.70 18.91
CA GLU A 36 -19.02 14.55 18.05
C GLU A 36 -19.29 14.32 16.55
N VAL A 37 -19.53 13.06 16.14
CA VAL A 37 -19.91 12.74 14.75
C VAL A 37 -21.28 13.32 14.40
N ASP A 38 -22.27 13.20 15.30
CA ASP A 38 -23.63 13.74 15.11
C ASP A 38 -23.65 15.29 15.16
N LYS A 39 -22.70 15.91 15.88
CA LYS A 39 -22.51 17.37 15.90
C LYS A 39 -21.87 17.88 14.59
N SER A 40 -20.94 17.12 14.01
CA SER A 40 -20.31 17.45 12.72
C SER A 40 -21.28 17.39 11.54
N SER A 41 -22.29 16.51 11.60
CA SER A 41 -23.32 16.38 10.56
C SER A 41 -24.39 17.46 10.65
N ASN A 42 -24.69 17.99 11.84
CA ASN A 42 -25.61 19.12 12.02
C ASN A 42 -25.00 20.50 11.71
N ALA A 43 -23.67 20.63 11.62
CA ALA A 43 -23.01 21.87 11.22
C ALA A 43 -23.19 22.23 9.72
N ILE A 44 -23.74 21.31 8.92
CA ILE A 44 -23.95 21.49 7.47
C ILE A 44 -25.31 22.15 7.15
N SER A 45 -26.21 22.32 8.13
CA SER A 45 -27.55 22.86 7.91
C SER A 45 -27.80 24.29 8.43
N GLN A 46 -26.75 25.07 8.72
CA GLN A 46 -26.92 26.50 8.90
C GLN A 46 -26.31 27.29 7.75
N ASN A 47 -27.20 28.02 7.09
CA ASN A 47 -27.05 28.91 5.94
C ASN A 47 -26.00 30.01 6.15
N GLN A 48 -24.72 29.65 6.24
CA GLN A 48 -23.61 30.59 6.11
C GLN A 48 -23.12 30.54 4.67
N LYS A 49 -23.32 31.65 3.94
CA LYS A 49 -22.69 31.89 2.64
C LYS A 49 -21.17 31.82 2.82
N ILE A 50 -20.60 30.68 2.49
CA ILE A 50 -19.17 30.48 2.35
C ILE A 50 -18.74 31.27 1.10
N PRO A 51 -17.74 32.16 1.15
CA PRO A 51 -17.14 32.70 -0.07
C PRO A 51 -16.66 31.54 -0.94
N SER A 52 -17.00 31.56 -2.22
CA SER A 52 -16.57 30.54 -3.18
C SER A 52 -15.04 30.44 -3.18
N LEU A 53 -14.53 29.32 -2.66
CA LEU A 53 -13.12 28.96 -2.66
C LEU A 53 -12.77 28.38 -4.04
N SER A 54 -12.89 29.21 -5.09
CA SER A 54 -12.73 28.82 -6.50
C SER A 54 -11.29 28.55 -6.92
N GLY A 55 -10.36 28.35 -5.98
CA GLY A 55 -8.92 28.40 -6.26
C GLY A 55 -8.04 27.39 -5.54
N ILE A 56 -8.59 26.51 -4.70
CA ILE A 56 -7.80 25.41 -4.13
C ILE A 56 -8.05 24.15 -4.93
N SER A 57 -7.07 23.79 -5.76
CA SER A 57 -6.99 22.44 -6.31
C SER A 57 -6.95 21.45 -5.14
N PRO A 58 -7.77 20.39 -5.15
CA PRO A 58 -7.68 19.36 -4.13
C PRO A 58 -6.26 18.78 -4.16
N ILE A 59 -5.59 18.79 -3.00
CA ILE A 59 -4.34 18.08 -2.82
C ILE A 59 -4.67 16.60 -2.98
N GLN A 60 -4.32 16.01 -4.12
CA GLN A 60 -4.38 14.58 -4.33
C GLN A 60 -3.23 13.96 -3.53
N LEU A 61 -3.53 13.57 -2.29
CA LEU A 61 -2.61 12.80 -1.48
C LEU A 61 -2.60 11.39 -2.09
N ASN A 62 -1.68 11.14 -3.03
CA ASN A 62 -1.36 9.79 -3.47
C ASN A 62 -0.79 9.05 -2.25
N MET A 63 -1.67 8.44 -1.47
CA MET A 63 -1.29 7.43 -0.49
C MET A 63 -0.56 6.36 -1.28
N LEU A 64 0.78 6.37 -1.18
CA LEU A 64 1.62 5.24 -1.55
C LEU A 64 1.23 4.11 -0.60
N SER A 65 0.18 3.37 -0.94
CA SER A 65 -0.28 2.24 -0.19
C SER A 65 0.84 1.19 -0.22
N PRO A 66 1.42 0.79 0.93
CA PRO A 66 2.43 -0.28 0.97
C PRO A 66 1.89 -1.63 0.48
N THR A 67 0.58 -1.74 0.23
CA THR A 67 -0.12 -2.92 -0.29
C THR A 67 0.18 -3.24 -1.76
N GLN A 68 0.69 -2.28 -2.54
CA GLN A 68 1.06 -2.52 -3.94
C GLN A 68 2.27 -3.47 -4.02
N ASN A 69 3.27 -3.25 -3.17
CA ASN A 69 4.49 -4.05 -3.16
C ASN A 69 4.26 -5.48 -2.67
N SER A 70 3.39 -5.68 -1.67
CA SER A 70 3.07 -7.05 -1.20
C SER A 70 2.40 -7.89 -2.28
N SER A 71 1.49 -7.28 -3.06
CA SER A 71 0.83 -7.94 -4.20
C SER A 71 1.82 -8.30 -5.32
N ILE A 72 2.80 -7.43 -5.58
CA ILE A 72 3.86 -7.69 -6.58
C ILE A 72 4.76 -8.84 -6.12
N ILE A 73 5.15 -8.87 -4.84
CA ILE A 73 5.98 -9.92 -4.28
C ILE A 73 5.27 -11.28 -4.38
N GLU A 74 4.01 -11.38 -3.96
CA GLU A 74 3.21 -12.63 -4.08
C GLU A 74 3.14 -13.14 -5.53
N ARG A 75 3.04 -12.22 -6.49
CA ARG A 75 3.03 -12.53 -7.93
C ARG A 75 4.36 -13.05 -8.42
N ILE A 76 5.47 -12.46 -7.98
CA ILE A 76 6.82 -12.93 -8.30
C ILE A 76 7.05 -14.32 -7.70
N GLU A 77 6.67 -14.53 -6.45
CA GLU A 77 6.74 -15.84 -5.79
C GLU A 77 5.92 -16.90 -6.55
N ASN A 78 4.71 -16.54 -7.01
CA ASN A 78 3.91 -17.44 -7.83
C ASN A 78 4.61 -17.81 -9.16
N LEU A 79 5.21 -16.83 -9.84
CA LEU A 79 5.97 -17.08 -11.07
C LEU A 79 7.21 -17.96 -10.82
N LEU A 80 7.91 -17.75 -9.71
CA LEU A 80 9.02 -18.59 -9.29
C LEU A 80 8.58 -20.03 -8.99
N ASN A 81 7.45 -20.21 -8.31
CA ASN A 81 6.88 -21.55 -8.07
C ASN A 81 6.56 -22.27 -9.39
N ILE A 82 5.99 -21.57 -10.38
CA ILE A 82 5.72 -22.14 -11.71
C ILE A 82 7.03 -22.56 -12.40
N LEU A 83 8.08 -21.74 -12.31
CA LEU A 83 9.41 -22.08 -12.84
C LEU A 83 10.03 -23.30 -12.14
N ASP A 84 9.82 -23.45 -10.84
CA ASP A 84 10.29 -24.61 -10.07
C ASP A 84 9.52 -25.88 -10.45
N GLU A 85 8.21 -25.81 -10.64
CA GLU A 85 7.42 -26.93 -11.13
C GLU A 85 7.82 -27.33 -12.55
N TYR A 86 8.03 -26.35 -13.43
CA TYR A 86 8.58 -26.54 -14.76
C TYR A 86 9.92 -27.26 -14.72
N GLN A 87 10.85 -26.82 -13.86
CA GLN A 87 12.16 -27.45 -13.70
C GLN A 87 12.03 -28.91 -13.20
N LYS A 88 11.15 -29.16 -12.23
CA LYS A 88 10.93 -30.52 -11.69
C LYS A 88 10.40 -31.45 -12.77
N LYS A 89 9.44 -30.99 -13.57
CA LYS A 89 8.87 -31.78 -14.68
C LYS A 89 9.88 -32.00 -15.81
N LEU A 90 10.78 -31.06 -16.08
CA LEU A 90 11.86 -31.26 -17.05
C LEU A 90 12.95 -32.24 -16.58
N LYS A 91 13.16 -32.36 -15.27
CA LYS A 91 14.11 -33.33 -14.70
C LYS A 91 13.54 -34.75 -14.66
N ASP A 92 12.23 -34.90 -14.81
CA ASP A 92 11.56 -36.19 -14.80
C ASP A 92 11.63 -36.82 -16.20
N PRO A 93 12.38 -37.92 -16.39
CA PRO A 93 12.51 -38.58 -17.68
C PRO A 93 11.20 -39.23 -18.17
N ASP A 94 10.22 -39.43 -17.29
CA ASP A 94 8.90 -39.98 -17.65
C ASP A 94 7.87 -38.89 -17.96
N ALA A 95 8.18 -37.61 -17.71
CA ALA A 95 7.26 -36.51 -17.98
C ALA A 95 7.16 -36.24 -19.49
N SER A 96 5.94 -36.30 -20.02
CA SER A 96 5.70 -35.96 -21.43
C SER A 96 5.75 -34.45 -21.63
N LEU A 97 6.31 -34.00 -22.75
CA LEU A 97 6.24 -32.60 -23.19
C LEU A 97 4.81 -32.03 -23.20
N LYS A 98 3.79 -32.89 -23.41
CA LYS A 98 2.37 -32.49 -23.32
C LYS A 98 1.92 -32.09 -21.91
N GLU A 99 2.58 -32.60 -20.87
CA GLU A 99 2.32 -32.24 -19.48
C GLU A 99 3.01 -30.93 -19.09
N ILE A 100 4.05 -30.54 -19.82
CA ILE A 100 4.81 -29.30 -19.60
C ILE A 100 4.15 -28.12 -20.33
N ASP A 101 3.49 -28.35 -21.47
CA ASP A 101 2.74 -27.34 -22.23
C ASP A 101 1.77 -26.47 -21.38
N PRO A 102 0.93 -27.01 -20.49
CA PRO A 102 0.07 -26.17 -19.63
C PRO A 102 0.87 -25.29 -18.66
N ILE A 103 2.02 -25.77 -18.17
CA ILE A 103 2.89 -25.01 -17.25
C ILE A 103 3.51 -23.82 -17.99
N ILE A 104 3.97 -24.03 -19.23
CA ILE A 104 4.49 -22.96 -20.10
C ILE A 104 3.42 -21.89 -20.37
N LYS A 105 2.20 -22.29 -20.69
CA LYS A 105 1.09 -21.35 -20.90
C LYS A 105 0.77 -20.54 -19.65
N GLN A 106 0.83 -21.17 -18.48
CA GLN A 106 0.63 -20.48 -17.21
C GLN A 106 1.76 -19.48 -16.93
N MET A 107 3.00 -19.85 -17.22
CA MET A 107 4.16 -18.96 -17.14
C MET A 107 4.04 -17.76 -18.09
N GLU A 108 3.60 -17.96 -19.34
CA GLU A 108 3.36 -16.85 -20.29
C GLU A 108 2.30 -15.88 -19.77
N LYS A 109 1.19 -16.41 -19.25
CA LYS A 109 0.11 -15.59 -18.69
C LYS A 109 0.58 -14.76 -17.50
N GLU A 110 1.32 -15.36 -16.56
CA GLU A 110 1.86 -14.62 -15.42
C GLU A 110 2.89 -13.58 -15.88
N LYS A 111 3.79 -13.92 -16.81
CA LYS A 111 4.72 -12.95 -17.41
C LYS A 111 4.01 -11.74 -18.01
N GLU A 112 2.93 -11.93 -18.76
CA GLU A 112 2.12 -10.84 -19.33
C GLU A 112 1.46 -9.97 -18.25
N ASN A 113 1.02 -10.57 -17.15
CA ASN A 113 0.45 -9.84 -16.02
C ASN A 113 1.50 -9.05 -15.22
N LEU A 114 2.73 -9.57 -15.13
CA LEU A 114 3.82 -8.96 -14.36
C LEU A 114 4.62 -7.92 -15.15
N ALA A 115 4.67 -8.02 -16.47
CA ALA A 115 5.35 -7.06 -17.35
C ALA A 115 4.94 -5.58 -17.11
N PRO A 116 3.65 -5.22 -17.05
CA PRO A 116 3.25 -3.83 -16.80
C PRO A 116 3.56 -3.35 -15.38
N LEU A 117 3.73 -4.27 -14.42
CA LEU A 117 4.12 -3.94 -13.04
C LEU A 117 5.60 -3.52 -12.96
N LEU A 118 6.42 -3.85 -13.96
CA LEU A 118 7.81 -3.40 -14.01
C LEU A 118 7.92 -1.87 -14.13
N GLU A 119 6.96 -1.23 -14.81
CA GLU A 119 6.92 0.21 -15.01
C GLU A 119 6.41 0.97 -13.77
N SER A 120 5.67 0.30 -12.88
CA SER A 120 5.14 0.91 -11.64
C SER A 120 6.14 0.92 -10.49
N ILE A 121 7.18 0.09 -10.55
CA ILE A 121 8.23 0.00 -9.53
C ILE A 121 9.31 1.05 -9.79
N LYS A 122 9.77 1.70 -8.73
CA LYS A 122 10.88 2.67 -8.80
C LYS A 122 12.15 2.02 -9.34
N GLU A 123 12.91 2.78 -10.10
CA GLU A 123 14.06 2.28 -10.84
C GLU A 123 15.23 1.80 -9.96
N ASP A 124 15.32 2.33 -8.73
CA ASP A 124 16.34 1.99 -7.72
C ASP A 124 15.87 0.92 -6.71
N ASP A 125 14.79 0.20 -7.02
CA ASP A 125 14.29 -0.88 -6.17
C ASP A 125 14.90 -2.23 -6.57
N GLY A 126 15.54 -2.92 -5.63
CA GLY A 126 16.05 -4.28 -5.84
C GLY A 126 14.98 -5.25 -6.32
N LEU A 127 13.71 -5.01 -5.98
CA LEU A 127 12.57 -5.78 -6.46
C LEU A 127 12.40 -5.70 -7.99
N LYS A 128 12.68 -4.54 -8.60
CA LYS A 128 12.62 -4.36 -10.05
C LYS A 128 13.66 -5.22 -10.76
N ASN A 129 14.86 -5.32 -10.19
CA ASN A 129 15.92 -6.18 -10.72
C ASN A 129 15.53 -7.66 -10.68
N VAL A 130 15.00 -8.13 -9.54
CA VAL A 130 14.53 -9.50 -9.39
C VAL A 130 13.42 -9.78 -10.40
N LEU A 131 12.40 -8.90 -10.47
CA LEU A 131 11.30 -9.04 -11.39
C LEU A 131 11.78 -9.11 -12.84
N ASN A 132 12.66 -8.22 -13.26
CA ASN A 132 13.22 -8.21 -14.60
C ASN A 132 13.96 -9.53 -14.92
N GLN A 133 14.79 -10.00 -13.98
CA GLN A 133 15.55 -11.23 -14.17
C GLN A 133 14.64 -12.46 -14.27
N VAL A 134 13.57 -12.52 -13.47
CA VAL A 134 12.57 -13.59 -13.56
C VAL A 134 11.85 -13.52 -14.91
N LEU A 135 11.39 -12.35 -15.34
CA LEU A 135 10.71 -12.18 -16.64
C LEU A 135 11.58 -12.59 -17.83
N VAL A 136 12.86 -12.18 -17.84
CA VAL A 136 13.82 -12.56 -18.88
C VAL A 136 14.07 -14.07 -18.87
N THR A 137 14.25 -14.65 -17.69
CA THR A 137 14.49 -16.10 -17.54
C THR A 137 13.28 -16.89 -18.03
N SER A 138 12.07 -16.55 -17.60
CA SER A 138 10.82 -17.17 -18.07
C SER A 138 10.67 -17.06 -19.58
N ALA A 139 10.97 -15.91 -20.18
CA ALA A 139 10.88 -15.74 -21.63
C ALA A 139 11.87 -16.65 -22.39
N LEU A 140 13.11 -16.77 -21.91
CA LEU A 140 14.11 -17.68 -22.50
C LEU A 140 13.66 -19.13 -22.40
N GLU A 141 13.12 -19.54 -21.25
CA GLU A 141 12.65 -20.91 -21.05
C GLU A 141 11.45 -21.25 -21.93
N THR A 142 10.47 -20.36 -22.06
CA THR A 142 9.39 -20.52 -23.03
C THR A 142 9.90 -20.64 -24.47
N MET A 143 10.89 -19.82 -24.85
CA MET A 143 11.46 -19.89 -26.20
C MET A 143 12.20 -21.21 -26.46
N LYS A 144 12.99 -21.69 -25.49
CA LYS A 144 13.68 -23.00 -25.60
C LYS A 144 12.68 -24.15 -25.72
N PHE A 145 11.60 -24.10 -24.93
CA PHE A 145 10.54 -25.10 -25.01
C PHE A 145 9.84 -25.10 -26.36
N ASN A 146 9.41 -23.94 -26.84
CA ASN A 146 8.75 -23.80 -28.14
C ASN A 146 9.66 -24.18 -29.32
N ARG A 147 10.99 -24.02 -29.16
CA ARG A 147 11.97 -24.46 -30.16
C ARG A 147 12.17 -25.98 -30.18
N GLY A 148 11.80 -26.68 -29.11
CA GLY A 148 12.05 -28.11 -28.98
C GLY A 148 13.50 -28.41 -28.60
N ASP A 149 14.17 -27.54 -27.84
CA ASP A 149 15.52 -27.83 -27.33
C ASP A 149 15.54 -28.94 -26.25
N TYR A 150 14.36 -29.33 -25.76
CA TYR A 150 14.19 -30.33 -24.70
C TYR A 150 13.86 -31.74 -25.24
N VAL A 151 14.15 -32.00 -26.53
CA VAL A 151 13.94 -33.30 -27.21
C VAL A 151 15.25 -33.86 -27.74
#